data_AF-N9QS10-F1
#
_entry.id   AF-N9QS10-F1
#
_cell.length_a   1.000
_cell.length_b   1.000
_cell.length_c   1.000
_cell.angle_alpha   90.00
_cell.angle_beta   90.00
_cell.angle_gamma   90.00
#
_symmetry.space_group_name_H-M   'P 1'
#
loop_
_entity.id
_entity.type
_entity.pdbx_description
1 polymer ?
#
loop_
_entity_poly.entity_id
_entity_poly.type
_entity_poly.pdbx_seq_one_letter_code
_entity_poly.pdbx_strand_id
1 'polypeptide(L)'
;MNQATFSPVFASMYCGLCDIARNNGYALTVHGTMNLDFDLVAIPWTDQAIEPEELIKLIADRCNLLTGQEFGTGIYKQDAEIKPHGRLAWLIIVGSGAALDISVMPKLSN
;
A
#
# COMPACT_ATOMS: atom_id res chain seq x y z
N MET A 1 -24.73 19.89 0.77
CA MET A 1 -24.04 18.69 1.27
C MET A 1 -22.61 18.73 0.76
N ASN A 2 -21.65 18.29 1.57
CA ASN A 2 -20.25 18.20 1.14
C ASN A 2 -20.08 17.08 0.12
N GLN A 3 -19.02 17.16 -0.70
CA GLN A 3 -18.66 16.12 -1.64
C GLN A 3 -18.28 14.84 -0.89
N ALA A 4 -18.68 13.68 -1.41
CA ALA A 4 -18.26 12.39 -0.88
C ALA A 4 -16.75 12.16 -1.11
N THR A 5 -16.09 11.50 -0.17
CA THR A 5 -14.66 11.14 -0.23
C THR A 5 -14.47 9.63 -0.13
N PHE A 6 -13.27 9.14 -0.43
CA PHE A 6 -12.92 7.73 -0.27
C PHE A 6 -12.47 7.36 1.15
N SER A 7 -12.39 8.33 2.07
CA SER A 7 -11.89 8.14 3.43
C SER A 7 -12.53 6.96 4.18
N PRO A 8 -13.86 6.70 4.08
CA PRO A 8 -14.48 5.55 4.75
C PRO A 8 -13.95 4.20 4.22
N VAL A 9 -13.71 4.09 2.91
CA VAL A 9 -13.13 2.88 2.29
C VAL A 9 -11.71 2.67 2.82
N PHE A 10 -10.87 3.71 2.81
CA PHE A 10 -9.50 3.65 3.31
C PHE A 10 -9.44 3.26 4.78
N ALA A 11 -10.28 3.86 5.63
CA ALA A 11 -10.38 3.52 7.05
C ALA A 11 -10.76 2.05 7.25
N SER A 12 -11.70 1.52 6.47
CA SER A 12 -12.11 0.11 6.54
C SER A 12 -11.00 -0.87 6.12
N MET A 13 -10.13 -0.47 5.20
CA MET A 13 -9.04 -1.32 4.70
C MET A 13 -7.85 -1.34 5.66
N TYR A 14 -7.60 -0.23 6.37
CA TYR A 14 -6.35 0.04 7.08
C TYR A 14 -5.91 -1.07 8.04
N CYS A 15 -6.82 -1.63 8.84
CA CYS A 15 -6.46 -2.69 9.79
C CYS A 15 -5.91 -3.93 9.08
N GLY A 16 -6.56 -4.36 8.00
CA GLY A 16 -6.11 -5.53 7.23
C GLY A 16 -4.76 -5.30 6.53
N LEU A 17 -4.48 -4.07 6.10
CA LEU A 17 -3.19 -3.70 5.53
C LEU A 17 -2.09 -3.69 6.61
N CYS A 18 -2.41 -3.20 7.82
CA CYS A 18 -1.50 -3.25 8.96
C CYS A 18 -1.14 -4.68 9.36
N ASP A 19 -2.10 -5.61 9.31
CA ASP A 19 -1.86 -7.01 9.62
C ASP A 19 -0.91 -7.65 8.61
N ILE A 20 -1.09 -7.38 7.31
CA ILE A 20 -0.17 -7.83 6.27
C ILE A 20 1.23 -7.25 6.50
N ALA A 21 1.35 -5.95 6.70
CA ALA A 21 2.66 -5.32 6.94
C ALA A 21 3.36 -5.92 8.17
N ARG A 22 2.66 -6.03 9.30
CA ARG A 22 3.21 -6.52 10.56
C ARG A 22 3.66 -7.98 10.45
N ASN A 23 2.87 -8.84 9.80
CA ASN A 23 3.20 -10.25 9.61
C ASN A 23 4.43 -10.45 8.71
N ASN A 24 4.82 -9.43 7.94
CA ASN A 24 5.93 -9.45 7.01
C ASN A 24 7.09 -8.54 7.45
N GLY A 25 7.11 -8.12 8.71
CA GLY A 25 8.23 -7.39 9.32
C GLY A 25 8.21 -5.87 9.14
N TYR A 26 7.08 -5.29 8.74
CA TYR A 26 6.93 -3.86 8.50
C TYR A 26 5.97 -3.20 9.50
N ALA A 27 6.27 -1.95 9.86
CA ALA A 27 5.29 -1.03 10.42
C ALA A 27 4.65 -0.22 9.28
N LEU A 28 3.32 -0.06 9.29
CA LEU A 28 2.57 0.67 8.27
C LEU A 28 1.92 1.93 8.87
N THR A 29 2.18 3.10 8.28
CA THR A 29 1.60 4.37 8.73
C THR A 29 0.90 5.09 7.59
N VAL A 30 -0.17 5.82 7.92
CA VAL A 30 -0.79 6.81 7.03
C VAL A 30 0.03 8.10 7.07
N HIS A 31 0.28 8.74 5.94
CA HIS A 31 1.02 10.00 5.88
C HIS A 31 0.33 11.14 5.11
N GLY A 32 -0.90 10.92 4.65
CA GLY A 32 -1.69 11.90 3.89
C GLY A 32 -3.08 12.14 4.47
N THR A 33 -3.92 12.80 3.68
CA THR A 33 -5.24 13.30 4.14
C THR A 33 -6.37 12.28 4.01
N MET A 34 -6.16 11.16 3.32
CA MET A 34 -7.16 10.11 3.06
C MET A 34 -8.41 10.62 2.30
N ASN A 35 -8.34 11.75 1.60
CA ASN A 35 -9.50 12.31 0.91
C ASN A 35 -9.69 11.73 -0.51
N LEU A 36 -8.61 11.72 -1.31
CA LEU A 36 -8.61 11.25 -2.69
C LEU A 36 -7.81 9.95 -2.85
N ASP A 37 -6.67 9.91 -2.18
CA ASP A 37 -5.67 8.85 -2.17
C ASP A 37 -5.41 8.35 -0.76
N PHE A 38 -4.89 7.14 -0.68
CA PHE A 38 -4.48 6.52 0.56
C PHE A 38 -2.96 6.40 0.63
N ASP A 39 -2.36 7.50 1.05
CA ASP A 39 -0.93 7.68 1.27
C ASP A 39 -0.42 6.85 2.46
N LEU A 40 0.39 5.82 2.17
CA LEU A 40 0.94 4.88 3.13
C LEU A 40 2.46 4.78 3.04
N VAL A 41 3.11 4.67 4.21
CA VAL A 41 4.53 4.30 4.30
C VAL A 41 4.68 2.98 5.05
N ALA A 42 5.31 2.01 4.43
CA ALA A 42 5.78 0.78 5.05
C ALA A 42 7.27 0.92 5.42
N ILE A 43 7.59 0.72 6.68
CA ILE A 43 8.94 0.88 7.25
C ILE A 43 9.39 -0.49 7.75
N PRO A 44 10.53 -1.04 7.28
CA PRO A 44 11.10 -2.26 7.84
C PRO A 44 11.31 -2.06 9.35
N TRP A 45 10.65 -2.89 10.15
CA TRP A 45 10.67 -2.81 11.62
C TRP A 45 11.40 -3.99 12.27
N THR A 46 11.70 -5.02 11.47
CA THR A 46 12.39 -6.23 11.91
C THR A 46 13.48 -6.58 10.90
N ASP A 47 14.55 -7.25 11.37
CA ASP A 47 15.63 -7.73 10.50
C ASP A 47 15.17 -8.77 9.47
N GLN A 48 14.02 -9.39 9.71
CA GLN A 48 13.40 -10.40 8.85
C GLN A 48 12.31 -9.82 7.93
N ALA A 49 12.23 -8.49 7.79
CA ALA A 49 11.35 -7.87 6.82
C ALA A 49 11.59 -8.47 5.42
N ILE A 50 10.52 -8.87 4.74
CA ILE A 50 10.60 -9.41 3.37
C ILE A 50 10.99 -8.33 2.36
N GLU A 51 11.28 -8.71 1.11
CA GLU A 51 11.61 -7.72 0.09
C GLU A 51 10.41 -6.78 -0.21
N PRO A 52 10.65 -5.48 -0.50
CA PRO A 52 9.59 -4.51 -0.77
C PRO A 52 8.58 -4.96 -1.83
N GLU A 53 9.06 -5.58 -2.91
CA GLU A 53 8.25 -6.09 -4.01
C GLU A 53 7.31 -7.21 -3.54
N GLU A 54 7.77 -8.08 -2.64
CA GLU A 54 6.96 -9.16 -2.07
C GLU A 54 5.86 -8.60 -1.16
N LEU A 55 6.18 -7.59 -0.33
CA LEU A 55 5.20 -6.92 0.51
C LEU A 55 4.08 -6.29 -0.33
N ILE A 56 4.44 -5.57 -1.38
CA ILE A 56 3.45 -4.91 -2.25
C ILE A 56 2.59 -5.92 -2.98
N LYS A 57 3.14 -7.05 -3.41
CA LYS A 57 2.34 -8.14 -3.99
C LYS A 57 1.27 -8.63 -3.01
N LEU A 58 1.63 -8.88 -1.75
CA LEU A 58 0.66 -9.31 -0.73
C LEU A 58 -0.43 -8.26 -0.47
N ILE A 59 -0.07 -6.97 -0.47
CA ILE A 59 -1.03 -5.87 -0.32
C ILE A 59 -1.96 -5.78 -1.55
N ALA A 60 -1.41 -5.87 -2.76
CA ALA A 60 -2.18 -5.85 -4.00
C ALA A 60 -3.16 -7.04 -4.06
N ASP A 61 -2.72 -8.23 -3.68
CA ASP A 61 -3.53 -9.44 -3.62
C ASP A 61 -4.71 -9.26 -2.64
N ARG A 62 -4.46 -8.66 -1.47
CA ARG A 62 -5.52 -8.34 -0.50
C ARG A 62 -6.51 -7.32 -1.06
N CYS A 63 -6.04 -6.32 -1.80
CA CYS A 63 -6.90 -5.31 -2.40
C CYS A 63 -7.75 -5.90 -3.54
N ASN A 64 -7.20 -6.80 -4.36
CA ASN A 64 -7.95 -7.48 -5.43
C ASN A 64 -9.09 -8.38 -4.89
N LEU A 65 -8.88 -9.03 -3.74
CA LEU A 65 -9.96 -9.76 -3.05
C LEU A 65 -11.10 -8.85 -2.56
N LEU A 66 -10.83 -7.57 -2.33
CA LEU A 66 -11.83 -6.58 -1.94
C LEU A 66 -12.53 -5.93 -3.14
N THR A 67 -11.91 -5.95 -4.33
CA THR A 67 -12.44 -5.28 -5.53
C THR A 67 -13.13 -6.19 -6.53
N GLY A 68 -13.00 -7.52 -6.39
CA GLY A 68 -13.62 -8.48 -7.32
C GLY A 68 -13.10 -8.38 -8.75
N GLN A 69 -11.98 -7.69 -8.97
CA GLN A 69 -11.34 -7.56 -10.27
C GLN A 69 -10.42 -8.76 -10.55
N GLU A 70 -10.31 -9.16 -11.81
CA GLU A 70 -9.34 -10.18 -12.23
C GLU A 70 -7.93 -9.72 -11.88
N PHE A 71 -7.19 -10.61 -11.23
CA PHE A 71 -5.79 -10.44 -10.85
C PHE A 71 -4.97 -9.86 -12.01
N GLY A 72 -4.40 -8.66 -11.83
CA GLY A 72 -3.60 -7.98 -12.86
C GLY A 72 -4.30 -6.91 -13.71
N THR A 73 -5.53 -6.50 -13.36
CA THR A 73 -6.25 -5.40 -14.05
C THR A 73 -6.31 -4.08 -13.27
N GLY A 74 -6.06 -4.08 -11.96
CA GLY A 74 -5.73 -2.87 -11.21
C GLY A 74 -4.34 -2.40 -11.63
N ILE A 75 -4.15 -1.11 -11.93
CA ILE A 75 -2.85 -0.57 -12.37
C ILE A 75 -1.83 -0.79 -11.25
N TYR A 76 -1.09 -1.91 -11.33
CA TYR A 76 0.17 -2.17 -10.67
C TYR A 76 1.22 -1.97 -11.75
N LYS A 77 1.88 -0.82 -11.77
CA LYS A 77 3.09 -0.71 -12.58
C LYS A 77 4.11 -1.64 -11.92
N GLN A 78 4.54 -2.66 -12.65
CA GLN A 78 5.43 -3.69 -12.11
C GLN A 78 6.74 -3.06 -11.60
N ASP A 79 7.17 -2.00 -12.27
CA ASP A 79 8.32 -1.19 -11.87
C ASP A 79 7.93 -0.14 -10.83
N ALA A 80 8.59 -0.21 -9.68
CA ALA A 80 8.50 0.80 -8.64
C ALA A 80 9.05 2.15 -9.11
N GLU A 81 8.49 3.24 -8.60
CA GLU A 81 9.14 4.54 -8.70
C GLU A 81 10.17 4.70 -7.56
N ILE A 82 11.40 5.06 -7.91
CA ILE A 82 12.44 5.37 -6.92
C ILE A 82 12.21 6.79 -6.38
N LYS A 83 12.04 6.92 -5.07
CA LYS A 83 11.83 8.18 -4.35
C LYS A 83 13.03 8.48 -3.42
N PRO A 84 13.12 9.70 -2.84
CA PRO A 84 14.19 10.05 -1.90
C PRO A 84 14.32 9.06 -0.74
N HIS A 85 15.54 8.92 -0.22
CA HIS A 85 15.93 7.93 0.79
C HIS A 85 15.87 6.47 0.32
N GLY A 86 15.83 6.25 -1.00
CA GLY A 86 15.84 4.90 -1.60
C GLY A 86 14.53 4.14 -1.43
N ARG A 87 13.45 4.82 -1.01
CA ARG A 87 12.14 4.20 -0.89
C ARG A 87 11.55 3.94 -2.27
N LEU A 88 10.85 2.83 -2.39
CA LEU A 88 10.18 2.39 -3.60
C LEU A 88 8.69 2.71 -3.47
N ALA A 89 8.07 3.25 -4.51
CA ALA A 89 6.67 3.65 -4.49
C ALA A 89 5.84 2.93 -5.55
N TRP A 90 4.63 2.52 -5.17
CA TRP A 90 3.64 1.92 -6.04
C TRP A 90 2.29 2.57 -5.84
N LEU A 91 1.56 2.72 -6.94
CA LEU A 91 0.15 3.07 -6.94
C LEU A 91 -0.67 1.80 -7.14
N ILE A 92 -1.70 1.59 -6.32
CA ILE A 92 -2.66 0.49 -6.48
C ILE A 92 -4.05 1.09 -6.59
N ILE A 93 -4.69 0.93 -7.74
CA ILE A 93 -6.06 1.40 -7.96
C ILE A 93 -7.04 0.34 -7.47
N VAL A 94 -8.02 0.78 -6.68
CA VAL A 94 -9.12 -0.01 -6.16
C VAL A 94 -10.47 0.59 -6.59
N GLY A 95 -11.56 -0.12 -6.30
CA GLY A 95 -12.92 0.17 -6.80
C GLY A 95 -13.32 1.65 -6.81
N SER A 96 -14.17 2.02 -7.78
CA SER A 96 -14.65 3.39 -7.99
C SER A 96 -13.57 4.47 -8.20
N GLY A 97 -12.33 4.07 -8.49
CA GLY A 97 -11.22 5.00 -8.78
C GLY A 97 -10.45 5.47 -7.54
N ALA A 98 -10.68 4.87 -6.38
CA ALA A 98 -9.86 5.11 -5.20
C ALA A 98 -8.45 4.51 -5.42
N ALA A 99 -7.41 5.13 -4.86
CA ALA A 99 -6.05 4.68 -5.06
C ALA A 99 -5.27 4.64 -3.74
N LEU A 100 -4.40 3.64 -3.60
CA LEU A 100 -3.42 3.53 -2.53
C LEU A 100 -2.07 3.94 -3.12
N ASP A 101 -1.45 4.97 -2.56
CA ASP A 101 -0.05 5.31 -2.84
C ASP A 101 0.79 4.75 -1.70
N ILE A 102 1.62 3.74 -1.99
CA ILE A 102 2.36 3.00 -0.99
C ILE A 102 3.85 3.18 -1.25
N SER A 103 4.52 3.84 -0.32
CA SER A 103 5.98 3.92 -0.24
C SER A 103 6.52 2.84 0.70
N VAL A 104 7.49 2.05 0.25
CA VAL A 104 8.21 1.08 1.07
C VAL A 104 9.65 1.53 1.26
N MET A 105 10.06 1.73 2.51
CA MET A 105 11.44 2.10 2.85
C MET A 105 12.38 0.92 2.58
N PRO A 106 13.63 1.17 2.14
CA PRO A 106 14.59 0.12 1.90
C PRO A 106 14.97 -0.57 3.22
N LYS A 107 15.23 -1.88 3.15
CA LYS A 107 15.87 -2.61 4.23
C LYS A 107 17.32 -2.15 4.38
N LEU A 108 17.87 -2.25 5.60
CA LEU A 108 19.31 -2.13 5.77
C LEU A 108 19.99 -3.26 5.00
N SER A 109 20.95 -2.92 4.14
CA SER A 109 21.81 -3.91 3.51
C SER A 109 22.68 -4.53 4.60
N ASN A 110 22.60 -5.85 4.77
CA ASN A 110 23.59 -6.60 5.55
C ASN A 110 24.92 -6.67 4.79
#